data_AF-A0A495VFR8-F1
#
_entry.id   AF-A0A495VFR8-F1
#
_cell.length_a   1.000
_cell.length_b   1.000
_cell.length_c   1.000
_cell.angle_alpha   90.00
_cell.angle_beta   90.00
_cell.angle_gamma   90.00
#
_symmetry.space_group_name_H-M   'P 1'
#
loop_
_entity.id
_entity.type
_entity.pdbx_description
1 polymer ?
#
loop_
_entity_poly.entity_id
_entity_poly.type
_entity_poly.pdbx_seq_one_letter_code
_entity_poly.pdbx_strand_id
1 'polypeptide(L)'
;MKYYLGAVCLLMGAWLVYQALAHRRAVLGARERAAAQNREQKIHQHLEGMRLGLAPLYVMGILFTGTVLAAIWFVVDRERVFSVLDILGFLMVLAAYAFWMAVRIQYSPIGLDVKQTE
;
A
#
# COMPACT_ATOMS: atom_id res chain seq x y z
N MET A 1 -19.65 0.31 23.49
CA MET A 1 -19.38 1.08 22.26
C MET A 1 -18.76 0.13 21.23
N LYS A 2 -19.57 -0.62 20.46
CA LYS A 2 -19.18 -1.89 19.82
C LYS A 2 -18.78 -1.82 18.31
N TYR A 3 -18.66 -0.64 17.70
CA TYR A 3 -18.43 -0.50 16.25
C TYR A 3 -17.43 0.59 15.83
N TYR A 4 -16.77 1.24 16.79
CA TYR A 4 -15.87 2.36 16.48
C TYR A 4 -14.61 1.90 15.75
N LEU A 5 -14.10 0.70 16.06
CA LEU A 5 -12.87 0.20 15.48
C LEU A 5 -13.04 -0.09 13.98
N GLY A 6 -14.11 -0.79 13.59
CA GLY A 6 -14.46 -1.03 12.20
C GLY A 6 -14.63 0.25 11.40
N ALA A 7 -15.32 1.27 11.96
CA ALA A 7 -15.48 2.56 11.29
C ALA A 7 -14.15 3.31 11.09
N VAL A 8 -13.27 3.31 12.11
CA VAL A 8 -11.92 3.89 11.99
C VAL A 8 -11.11 3.15 10.93
N CYS A 9 -11.21 1.82 10.89
CA CYS A 9 -10.57 1.02 9.86
C CYS A 9 -11.09 1.40 8.45
N LEU A 10 -12.40 1.50 8.26
CA LEU A 10 -12.97 1.90 6.96
C LEU A 10 -12.44 3.26 6.48
N LEU A 11 -12.38 4.25 7.38
CA LEU A 11 -11.85 5.58 7.06
C LEU A 11 -10.36 5.53 6.70
N MET A 12 -9.55 4.79 7.46
CA MET A 12 -8.13 4.62 7.15
C MET A 12 -7.91 3.87 5.82
N GLY A 13 -8.72 2.85 5.54
CA GLY A 13 -8.67 2.10 4.28
C GLY A 13 -8.96 3.00 3.09
N ALA A 14 -10.04 3.79 3.16
CA ALA A 14 -10.39 4.75 2.12
C ALA A 14 -9.28 5.80 1.91
N TRP A 15 -8.69 6.29 3.00
CA TRP A 15 -7.57 7.24 2.95
C TRP A 15 -6.32 6.65 2.28
N LEU A 16 -5.96 5.41 2.60
CA LEU A 16 -4.84 4.71 1.99
C LEU A 16 -5.05 4.51 0.48
N VAL A 17 -6.25 4.10 0.06
CA VAL A 17 -6.58 3.97 -1.37
C VAL A 17 -6.46 5.33 -2.08
N TYR A 18 -6.98 6.40 -1.46
CA TYR A 18 -6.86 7.74 -2.01
C TYR A 18 -5.40 8.17 -2.18
N GLN A 19 -4.55 7.98 -1.16
CA GLN A 19 -3.13 8.29 -1.27
C GLN A 19 -2.42 7.46 -2.34
N ALA A 20 -2.80 6.19 -2.52
CA ALA A 20 -2.21 5.32 -3.54
C ALA A 20 -2.48 5.87 -4.94
N LEU A 21 -3.74 6.23 -5.20
CA LEU A 21 -4.17 6.80 -6.47
C LEU A 21 -3.54 8.17 -6.72
N ALA A 22 -3.47 9.02 -5.70
CA ALA A 22 -2.81 10.32 -5.79
C ALA A 22 -1.31 10.17 -6.12
N HIS A 23 -0.62 9.22 -5.48
CA HIS A 23 0.79 8.94 -5.76
C HIS A 23 1.01 8.41 -7.19
N ARG A 24 0.18 7.46 -7.64
CA ARG A 24 0.20 6.95 -9.02
C ARG A 24 0.07 8.09 -10.03
N ARG A 25 -0.90 8.99 -9.84
CA ARG A 25 -1.12 10.16 -10.71
C ARG A 25 0.06 11.12 -10.69
N ALA A 26 0.64 11.38 -9.51
CA ALA A 26 1.79 12.26 -9.36
C ALA A 26 3.03 11.72 -10.10
N VAL A 27 3.31 10.41 -9.99
CA VAL A 27 4.46 9.78 -10.65
C VAL A 27 4.27 9.71 -12.15
N LEU A 28 3.08 9.37 -12.64
CA LEU A 28 2.77 9.40 -14.07
C LEU A 28 2.93 10.80 -14.66
N GLY A 29 2.37 11.82 -13.99
CA GLY A 29 2.52 13.21 -14.44
C GLY A 29 3.97 13.72 -14.37
N ALA A 30 4.76 13.27 -13.41
CA ALA A 30 6.18 13.58 -13.35
C ALA A 30 6.97 12.91 -14.50
N ARG A 31 6.63 11.67 -14.85
CA ARG A 31 7.23 10.96 -16.00
C ARG A 31 6.87 11.61 -17.33
N GLU A 32 5.61 12.00 -17.53
CA GLU A 32 5.20 12.73 -18.73
C GLU A 32 5.97 14.05 -18.89
N ARG A 33 6.17 14.80 -17.79
CA ARG A 33 6.98 16.03 -17.80
C ARG A 33 8.48 15.76 -18.07
N ALA A 34 9.04 14.69 -17.51
CA ALA A 34 10.43 14.33 -17.73
C ALA A 34 10.71 13.85 -19.16
N ALA A 35 9.77 13.10 -19.75
CA ALA A 35 9.80 12.69 -21.15
C ALA A 35 9.70 13.89 -22.10
N ALA A 36 8.81 14.86 -21.81
CA ALA A 36 8.73 16.11 -22.56
C ALA A 36 10.01 16.96 -22.47
N GLN A 37 10.79 16.81 -21.39
CA GLN A 37 12.07 17.50 -21.19
C GLN A 37 13.29 16.69 -21.65
N ASN A 38 13.09 15.51 -22.26
CA ASN A 38 14.18 14.62 -22.71
C ASN A 38 15.17 14.23 -21.60
N ARG A 39 14.72 14.21 -20.33
CA ARG A 39 15.53 13.91 -19.14
C ARG A 39 15.28 12.49 -18.61
N GLU A 40 15.08 11.52 -19.50
CA GLU A 40 14.92 10.13 -19.10
C GLU A 40 16.24 9.57 -18.55
N GLN A 41 16.34 9.48 -17.23
CA GLN A 41 17.49 8.85 -16.58
C GLN A 41 17.31 7.33 -16.61
N LYS A 42 18.25 6.63 -17.25
CA LYS A 42 18.32 5.16 -17.24
C LYS A 42 18.53 4.68 -15.80
N ILE A 43 17.50 4.10 -15.21
CA ILE A 43 17.57 3.44 -13.89
C ILE A 43 18.50 2.23 -14.01
N HIS A 44 19.31 1.99 -12.98
CA HIS A 44 20.12 0.78 -12.90
C HIS A 44 19.22 -0.45 -12.73
N GLN A 45 19.14 -1.27 -13.78
CA GLN A 45 18.29 -2.44 -13.94
C GLN A 45 18.34 -3.45 -12.76
N HIS A 46 19.47 -3.52 -12.05
CA HIS A 46 19.65 -4.38 -10.87
C HIS A 46 18.82 -3.96 -9.64
N LEU A 47 18.64 -2.65 -9.40
CA LEU A 47 17.83 -2.15 -8.27
C LEU A 47 16.34 -2.34 -8.53
N GLU A 48 15.93 -2.26 -9.80
CA GLU A 48 14.55 -2.45 -10.21
C GLU A 48 14.14 -3.92 -10.08
N GLY A 49 14.99 -4.86 -10.50
CA GLY A 49 14.75 -6.29 -10.37
C GLY A 49 14.62 -6.77 -8.91
N MET A 50 15.49 -6.29 -8.01
CA MET A 50 15.43 -6.66 -6.59
C MET A 50 14.15 -6.11 -5.91
N ARG A 51 13.76 -4.88 -6.25
CA ARG A 51 12.54 -4.25 -5.74
C ARG A 51 11.27 -4.95 -6.24
N LEU A 52 11.20 -5.29 -7.53
CA LEU A 52 10.09 -6.07 -8.10
C LEU A 52 10.02 -7.49 -7.52
N GLY A 53 11.16 -8.12 -7.21
CA GLY A 53 11.19 -9.46 -6.60
C GLY A 53 10.71 -9.49 -5.15
N LEU A 54 11.06 -8.47 -4.34
CA LEU A 54 10.67 -8.40 -2.93
C LEU A 54 9.26 -7.84 -2.70
N ALA A 55 8.74 -7.03 -3.63
CA ALA A 55 7.40 -6.44 -3.53
C ALA A 55 6.27 -7.45 -3.31
N PRO A 56 6.12 -8.51 -4.13
CA PRO A 56 5.04 -9.47 -3.96
C PRO A 56 5.20 -10.26 -2.66
N LEU A 57 6.43 -10.58 -2.25
CA LEU A 57 6.71 -11.29 -0.99
C LEU A 57 6.24 -10.49 0.22
N TYR A 58 6.54 -9.20 0.27
CA TYR A 58 6.08 -8.33 1.36
C TYR A 58 4.56 -8.17 1.39
N VAL A 59 3.94 -7.94 0.22
CA VAL A 59 2.48 -7.80 0.11
C VAL A 59 1.77 -9.08 0.52
N MET A 60 2.22 -10.23 0.02
CA MET A 60 1.68 -11.55 0.39
C MET A 60 1.90 -11.85 1.87
N GLY A 61 3.09 -11.54 2.41
CA GLY A 61 3.40 -11.74 3.82
C GLY A 61 2.45 -10.95 4.74
N ILE A 62 2.27 -9.65 4.49
CA ILE A 62 1.37 -8.80 5.27
C ILE A 62 -0.08 -9.29 5.19
N LEU A 63 -0.57 -9.64 3.98
CA LEU A 63 -1.92 -10.16 3.79
C LEU A 63 -2.12 -11.48 4.53
N PHE A 64 -1.15 -12.40 4.42
CA PHE A 64 -1.20 -13.70 5.06
C PHE A 64 -1.19 -13.56 6.58
N THR A 65 -0.23 -12.83 7.15
CA THR A 65 -0.12 -12.63 8.60
C THR A 65 -1.36 -11.94 9.16
N GLY A 66 -1.87 -10.90 8.49
CA GLY A 66 -3.10 -10.22 8.94
C GLY A 66 -4.33 -11.13 8.87
N THR A 67 -4.45 -11.97 7.83
CA THR A 67 -5.55 -12.95 7.73
C THR A 67 -5.47 -14.01 8.82
N VAL A 68 -4.26 -14.52 9.12
CA VAL A 68 -4.04 -15.48 10.21
C VAL A 68 -4.38 -14.84 11.56
N LEU A 69 -3.96 -13.60 11.81
CA LEU A 69 -4.31 -12.89 13.05
C LEU A 69 -5.82 -12.74 13.20
N ALA A 70 -6.52 -12.37 12.13
CA ALA A 70 -7.97 -12.24 12.11
C ALA A 70 -8.67 -13.58 12.38
N ALA A 71 -8.17 -14.68 11.80
CA ALA A 71 -8.69 -16.02 12.03
C ALA A 71 -8.47 -16.48 13.47
N ILE A 72 -7.28 -16.26 14.04
CA ILE A 72 -6.99 -16.57 15.45
C ILE A 72 -7.95 -15.81 16.35
N TRP A 73 -8.12 -14.51 16.10
CA TRP A 73 -9.06 -13.68 16.85
C TRP A 73 -10.50 -14.19 16.78
N PHE A 74 -10.97 -14.57 15.58
CA PHE A 74 -12.30 -15.14 15.40
C PHE A 74 -12.52 -16.44 16.18
N VAL A 75 -11.48 -17.29 16.28
CA VAL A 75 -11.54 -18.56 17.02
C VAL A 75 -11.44 -18.36 18.53
N VAL A 76 -10.66 -17.38 18.98
CA VAL A 76 -10.37 -17.13 20.41
C VAL A 76 -11.45 -16.29 21.09
N ASP A 77 -12.20 -15.45 20.35
CA ASP A 77 -13.20 -14.55 20.93
C ASP A 77 -14.45 -15.30 21.43
N ARG A 78 -14.35 -15.89 22.63
CA ARG A 78 -15.46 -16.55 23.35
C ARG A 78 -16.48 -15.56 23.93
N GLU A 79 -16.12 -14.28 24.11
CA GLU A 79 -16.94 -13.27 24.78
C GLU A 79 -17.63 -12.28 23.82
N ARG A 80 -17.44 -12.44 22.50
CA ARG A 80 -17.96 -11.51 21.46
C ARG A 80 -17.57 -10.06 21.74
N VAL A 81 -16.34 -9.85 22.18
CA VAL A 81 -15.81 -8.50 22.43
C VAL A 81 -15.63 -7.76 21.10
N PHE A 82 -15.29 -8.47 20.03
CA PHE A 82 -15.11 -7.90 18.70
C PHE A 82 -16.28 -8.23 17.78
N SER A 83 -16.76 -7.21 17.05
CA SER A 83 -17.81 -7.42 16.06
C SER A 83 -17.22 -8.01 14.79
N VAL A 84 -18.02 -8.80 14.06
CA VAL A 84 -17.68 -9.25 12.69
C VAL A 84 -17.33 -8.06 11.79
N LEU A 85 -17.95 -6.90 12.06
CA LEU A 85 -17.65 -5.63 11.39
C LEU A 85 -16.22 -5.12 11.65
N ASP A 86 -15.66 -5.33 12.84
CA ASP A 86 -14.30 -4.91 13.16
C ASP A 86 -13.27 -5.78 12.43
N ILE A 87 -13.53 -7.09 12.33
CA ILE A 87 -12.70 -8.04 11.57
C ILE A 87 -12.72 -7.69 10.08
N LEU A 88 -13.91 -7.43 9.51
CA LEU A 88 -14.05 -7.00 8.12
C LEU A 88 -13.36 -5.66 7.87
N GLY A 89 -13.51 -4.69 8.78
CA GLY A 89 -12.82 -3.40 8.70
C GLY A 89 -11.30 -3.57 8.73
N PHE A 90 -10.79 -4.39 9.63
CA PHE A 90 -9.36 -4.71 9.72
C PHE A 90 -8.82 -5.34 8.44
N LEU A 91 -9.51 -6.36 7.90
CA LEU A 91 -9.12 -7.00 6.64
C LEU A 91 -9.16 -6.02 5.47
N MET A 92 -10.14 -5.12 5.43
CA MET A 92 -10.20 -4.09 4.40
C MET A 92 -9.02 -3.12 4.50
N VAL A 93 -8.66 -2.65 5.70
CA VAL A 93 -7.47 -1.80 5.89
C VAL A 93 -6.20 -2.51 5.46
N LEU A 94 -6.07 -3.79 5.82
CA LEU A 94 -4.93 -4.61 5.45
C LEU A 94 -4.79 -4.70 3.92
N ALA A 95 -5.91 -4.95 3.23
CA ALA A 95 -5.95 -4.99 1.77
C ALA A 95 -5.66 -3.61 1.15
N ALA A 96 -6.22 -2.53 1.70
CA ALA A 96 -5.96 -1.17 1.26
C ALA A 96 -4.49 -0.77 1.44
N TYR A 97 -3.86 -1.16 2.55
CA TYR A 97 -2.45 -0.93 2.82
C TYR A 97 -1.55 -1.73 1.87
N ALA A 98 -1.87 -3.01 1.66
CA ALA A 98 -1.20 -3.87 0.68
C ALA A 98 -1.25 -3.24 -0.73
N PHE A 99 -2.42 -2.74 -1.13
CA PHE A 99 -2.60 -2.03 -2.40
C PHE A 99 -1.79 -0.73 -2.47
N TRP A 100 -1.85 0.10 -1.43
CA TRP A 100 -1.08 1.35 -1.36
C TRP A 100 0.42 1.11 -1.50
N MET A 101 0.92 0.08 -0.81
CA MET A 101 2.32 -0.33 -0.88
C MET A 101 2.66 -0.86 -2.28
N ALA A 102 1.83 -1.73 -2.86
CA ALA A 102 2.04 -2.25 -4.23
C ALA A 102 2.13 -1.10 -5.25
N VAL A 103 1.26 -0.11 -5.16
CA VAL A 103 1.29 1.09 -6.02
C VAL A 103 2.58 1.89 -5.82
N ARG A 104 3.02 2.13 -4.58
CA ARG A 104 4.31 2.78 -4.31
C ARG A 104 5.51 1.97 -4.81
N ILE A 105 5.42 0.64 -4.82
CA ILE A 105 6.50 -0.23 -5.30
C ILE A 105 6.49 -0.36 -6.84
N GLN A 106 5.36 -0.21 -7.50
CA GLN A 106 5.33 -0.17 -8.97
C GLN A 106 5.71 1.23 -9.49
N TYR A 107 5.22 2.28 -8.86
CA TYR A 107 5.41 3.67 -9.26
C TYR A 107 6.39 4.39 -8.33
N SER A 108 7.69 4.06 -8.40
CA SER A 108 8.68 4.88 -7.67
C SER A 108 9.12 6.11 -8.46
N PRO A 109 9.44 7.21 -7.76
CA PRO A 109 10.11 8.37 -8.33
C PRO A 109 11.60 8.15 -8.64
N ILE A 110 12.17 6.97 -8.40
CA ILE A 110 13.55 6.64 -8.79
C ILE A 110 13.69 6.84 -10.30
N GLY A 111 14.69 7.61 -10.73
CA GLY A 111 14.89 8.04 -12.13
C GLY A 111 14.20 9.37 -12.49
N LEU A 112 13.37 9.93 -11.60
CA LEU A 112 12.85 11.31 -11.67
C LEU A 112 13.64 12.29 -10.78
N ASP A 113 14.64 11.81 -10.06
CA ASP A 113 15.45 12.60 -9.14
C ASP A 113 16.41 13.50 -9.95
N VAL A 114 15.84 14.62 -10.42
CA VAL A 114 16.61 15.79 -10.81
C VAL A 114 17.34 16.21 -9.56
N LYS A 115 18.64 15.86 -9.51
CA LYS A 115 19.63 16.52 -8.68
C LYS A 115 19.33 18.02 -8.70
N GLN A 116 18.73 18.54 -7.62
CA GLN A 116 18.72 19.97 -7.36
C GLN A 116 20.17 20.28 -6.97
N THR A 117 20.99 20.54 -7.98
CA THR A 117 22.20 21.35 -7.80
C THR A 117 21.73 22.78 -7.60
N GLU A 118 21.66 23.19 -6.35
CA GLU A 118 22.13 24.52 -5.93
C GLU A 118 23.37 24.33 -5.06
#